data_AF-A0A3D9DZ03-F1
#
_entry.id   AF-A0A3D9DZ03-F1
#
_cell.length_a   1.000
_cell.length_b   1.000
_cell.length_c   1.000
_cell.angle_alpha   90.00
_cell.angle_beta   90.00
_cell.angle_gamma   90.00
#
_symmetry.space_group_name_H-M   'P 1'
#
loop_
_entity.id
_entity.type
_entity.pdbx_description
1 polymer ?
#
loop_
_entity_poly.entity_id
_entity_poly.type
_entity_poly.pdbx_seq_one_letter_code
_entity_poly.pdbx_strand_id
1 'polypeptide(L)' 'MNSTTLRSGPRCPECNITLSWPGRTPDHHELRCPNGHYICTMQEFRQAAFDLAMAEEFQLHQARMTRKAG' A
#
# COMPACT_ATOMS: atom_id res chain seq x y z
N MET A 1 -11.01 7.13 25.95
CA MET A 1 -9.65 6.64 25.65
C MET A 1 -9.64 6.28 24.17
N ASN A 2 -9.14 7.20 23.34
CA ASN A 2 -9.12 7.01 21.88
C ASN A 2 -7.98 6.05 21.53
N SER A 3 -8.35 4.91 20.95
CA SER A 3 -7.42 3.95 20.37
C SER A 3 -6.78 4.57 19.13
N THR A 4 -5.75 5.41 19.32
CA THR A 4 -4.74 5.65 18.28
C THR A 4 -4.00 4.33 18.10
N THR A 5 -4.60 3.44 17.31
CA THR A 5 -3.92 2.30 16.72
C THR A 5 -2.63 2.86 16.15
N LEU A 6 -1.51 2.46 16.76
CA LEU A 6 -0.17 2.67 16.26
C LEU A 6 -0.23 2.14 14.83
N ARG A 7 -0.41 3.03 13.84
CA ARG A 7 -0.46 2.68 12.43
C ARG A 7 0.90 2.08 12.17
N SER A 8 1.00 0.76 12.25
CA SER A 8 2.23 0.03 11.97
C SER A 8 2.51 0.34 10.53
N GLY A 9 3.45 1.27 10.33
CA GLY A 9 3.91 1.64 9.01
C GLY A 9 4.33 0.37 8.26
N PRO A 10 4.36 0.43 6.93
CA PRO A 10 4.75 -0.70 6.09
C PRO A 10 6.06 -1.29 6.61
N ARG A 11 6.14 -2.60 6.67
CA ARG A 11 7.30 -3.31 7.24
C ARG A 11 8.03 -4.07 6.17
N CYS A 12 9.34 -4.18 6.32
CA CYS A 12 10.14 -5.04 5.46
C CYS A 12 9.70 -6.50 5.63
N PRO A 13 9.47 -7.26 4.56
CA PRO A 13 9.09 -8.67 4.66
C PRO A 13 10.20 -9.54 5.25
N GLU A 14 11.47 -9.16 5.07
CA GLU A 14 12.63 -9.94 5.52
C GLU A 14 12.99 -9.68 6.99
N CYS A 15 13.08 -8.41 7.39
CA CYS A 15 13.57 -8.03 8.73
C CYS A 15 12.54 -7.35 9.62
N ASN A 16 11.30 -7.21 9.15
CA ASN A 16 10.16 -6.66 9.89
C ASN A 16 10.37 -5.23 10.44
N ILE A 17 11.38 -4.50 9.94
CA ILE A 17 11.65 -3.12 10.32
C ILE A 17 10.63 -2.18 9.64
N THR A 18 10.27 -1.10 10.32
CA THR A 18 9.40 -0.06 9.76
C THR A 18 10.08 0.62 8.58
N LEU A 19 9.36 0.71 7.47
CA LEU A 19 9.77 1.38 6.25
C LEU A 19 9.29 2.83 6.28
N SER A 20 10.18 3.74 5.93
CA SER A 20 9.84 5.14 5.65
C SER A 20 9.83 5.34 4.14
N TRP A 21 8.66 5.61 3.56
CA TRP A 21 8.58 5.89 2.14
C TRP A 21 9.04 7.32 1.84
N PRO A 22 9.96 7.50 0.89
CA PRO A 22 10.30 8.84 0.40
C PRO A 22 9.12 9.40 -0.41
N GLY A 23 8.85 10.70 -0.28
CA GLY A 23 7.68 11.33 -0.89
C GLY A 23 7.71 11.36 -2.43
N ARG A 24 8.60 12.18 -3.01
CA ARG A 24 8.75 12.30 -4.48
C ARG A 24 10.04 11.64 -4.94
N THR A 25 9.96 10.36 -5.24
CA THR A 25 11.02 9.59 -5.90
C THR A 25 10.64 9.25 -7.35
N PRO A 26 11.64 9.15 -8.25
CA PRO A 26 11.42 8.65 -9.61
C PRO A 26 10.95 7.19 -9.62
N ASP A 27 10.26 6.78 -10.69
CA ASP A 27 9.69 5.43 -10.80
C ASP A 27 10.77 4.32 -10.83
N HIS A 28 11.92 4.61 -11.41
CA HIS A 28 13.08 3.70 -11.45
C HIS A 28 13.84 3.61 -10.11
N HIS A 29 13.41 4.34 -9.08
CA HIS A 29 14.05 4.28 -7.79
C HIS A 29 13.70 2.97 -7.07
N GLU A 30 14.73 2.22 -6.69
CA GLU A 30 14.57 1.01 -5.89
C GLU A 30 14.32 1.36 -4.43
N LEU A 31 13.20 0.88 -3.89
CA LEU A 31 12.90 0.95 -2.49
C LEU A 31 13.60 -0.18 -1.76
N ARG A 32 14.38 0.21 -0.76
CA ARG A 32 15.10 -0.70 0.12
C ARG A 32 14.79 -0.39 1.56
N CYS A 33 14.83 -1.41 2.41
CA CYS A 33 14.71 -1.19 3.85
C CYS A 33 16.00 -0.53 4.40
N PRO A 34 15.97 0.03 5.62
CA PRO A 34 17.17 0.59 6.27
C PRO A 34 18.33 -0.41 6.43
N ASN A 35 18.03 -1.72 6.47
CA ASN A 35 19.03 -2.78 6.54
C ASN A 35 19.57 -3.20 5.14
N GLY A 36 19.10 -2.58 4.06
CA GLY A 36 19.59 -2.82 2.69
C GLY A 36 18.82 -3.86 1.88
N HIS A 37 17.83 -4.56 2.43
CA HIS A 37 16.98 -5.48 1.66
C HIS A 37 16.18 -4.75 0.57
N TYR A 38 16.20 -5.30 -0.64
CA TYR A 38 15.35 -4.88 -1.75
C TYR A 38 13.88 -5.18 -1.46
N ILE A 39 12.99 -4.25 -1.79
CA ILE A 39 11.55 -4.41 -1.62
C ILE A 39 10.89 -4.45 -3.00
N CYS A 40 10.96 -3.33 -3.72
CA CYS A 40 10.44 -3.17 -5.07
C CYS A 40 10.93 -1.84 -5.65
N THR A 41 10.63 -1.56 -6.91
CA THR A 41 10.75 -0.22 -7.49
C THR A 41 9.56 0.66 -7.08
N MET A 42 9.76 1.98 -7.09
CA MET A 42 8.66 2.94 -6.93
C MET A 42 7.56 2.76 -7.97
N GLN A 43 7.92 2.35 -9.20
CA GLN A 43 6.97 1.99 -10.25
C GLN A 43 6.04 0.86 -9.80
N GLU A 44 6.59 -0.25 -9.34
CA GLU A 44 5.83 -1.41 -8.87
C GLU A 44 4.95 -1.04 -7.67
N PHE A 45 5.48 -0.24 -6.75
CA PHE A 45 4.71 0.26 -5.60
C PHE A 45 3.48 1.07 -6.04
N ARG A 46 3.67 2.00 -6.99
CA ARG A 46 2.58 2.84 -7.53
C ARG A 46 1.56 2.00 -8.29
N GLN A 47 2.01 1.03 -9.07
CA GLN A 47 1.13 0.12 -9.79
C GLN A 47 0.27 -0.70 -8.82
N ALA A 48 0.88 -1.31 -7.80
CA ALA A 48 0.15 -2.07 -6.79
C ALA A 48 -0.84 -1.19 -6.00
N ALA A 49 -0.47 0.04 -5.68
CA ALA A 49 -1.36 0.99 -5.02
C ALA A 49 -2.55 1.38 -5.90
N PHE A 50 -2.33 1.55 -7.21
CA PHE A 50 -3.39 1.83 -8.18
C PHE A 50 -4.33 0.64 -8.33
N ASP A 51 -3.78 -0.57 -8.51
CA ASP A 51 -4.58 -1.79 -8.66
C ASP A 51 -5.43 -2.06 -7.42
N LEU A 52 -4.89 -1.80 -6.22
CA LEU A 52 -5.63 -1.89 -4.97
C LEU A 52 -6.78 -0.87 -4.91
N ALA A 53 -6.52 0.40 -5.25
CA ALA A 53 -7.55 1.43 -5.28
C ALA A 53 -8.66 1.09 -6.29
N MET A 54 -8.30 0.63 -7.48
CA MET A 54 -9.27 0.17 -8.49
C MET A 54 -10.09 -1.03 -8.02
N ALA A 55 -9.46 -1.99 -7.32
CA ALA A 55 -10.15 -3.13 -6.75
C ALA A 55 -11.15 -2.71 -5.65
N GLU A 56 -10.79 -1.76 -4.80
CA GLU A 56 -11.68 -1.19 -3.79
C GLU A 56 -12.89 -0.48 -4.44
N GLU A 57 -12.67 0.33 -5.48
CA GLU A 57 -13.75 0.96 -6.24
C GLU A 57 -14.68 -0.08 -6.86
N PHE A 58 -14.13 -1.11 -7.50
CA PHE A 58 -14.92 -2.18 -8.11
C PHE A 58 -15.80 -2.92 -7.09
N GLN A 59 -15.26 -3.22 -5.90
CA GLN A 59 -16.03 -3.84 -4.81
C GLN A 59 -17.17 -2.94 -4.32
N LEU A 60 -16.93 -1.63 -4.16
CA LEU A 60 -17.95 -0.66 -3.77
C LEU A 60 -19.08 -0.55 -4.80
N HIS A 61 -18.75 -0.58 -6.09
CA HIS A 61 -19.73 -0.56 -7.17
C HIS A 61 -20.58 -1.83 -7.23
N GLN A 62 -19.98 -3.02 -7.03
CA GLN A 62 -20.74 -4.27 -6.93
C GLN A 62 -21.65 -4.33 -5.70
N ALA A 63 -21.17 -3.87 -4.54
CA ALA A 63 -21.95 -3.80 -3.31
C ALA A 63 -23.13 -2.81 -3.40
N ARG A 64 -23.06 -1.81 -4.28
CA ARG A 64 -24.17 -0.90 -4.59
C ARG A 64 -25.21 -1.51 -5.53
N MET A 65 -24.81 -2.33 -6.49
CA MET A 65 -25.76 -2.99 -7.41
C MET A 65 -26.56 -4.10 -6.73
N THR A 66 -25.97 -4.80 -5.76
CA THR A 66 -26.65 -5.84 -4.98
C THR A 66 -27.70 -5.30 -4.00
N ARG A 67 -27.59 -4.04 -3.54
CA ARG A 67 -28.59 -3.41 -2.64
C ARG A 67 -29.81 -2.82 -3.35
N LYS A 68 -29.83 -2.78 -4.68
CA LYS A 68 -30.98 -2.27 -5.46
C LYS A 68 -31.97 -3.36 -5.89
N ALA A 69 -31.73 -4.61 -5.51
CA ALA A 69 -32.56 -5.77 -5.86
C ALA A 69 -33.33 -6.36 -4.65
N GLY A 70 -33.50 -5.60 -3.57
CA GLY A 70 -34.29 -5.98 -2.40
C GLY A 70 -35.43 -5.01 -2.17
#